data_AF-A0A060SB70-F1
#
_entry.id   AF-A0A060SB70-F1
#
_cell.length_a   1.000
_cell.length_b   1.000
_cell.length_c   1.000
_cell.angle_alpha   90.00
_cell.angle_beta   90.00
_cell.angle_gamma   90.00
#
_symmetry.space_group_name_H-M   'P 1'
#
loop_
_entity.id
_entity.type
_entity.pdbx_description
1 polymer ?
#
loop_
_entity_poly.entity_id
_entity_poly.type
_entity_poly.pdbx_seq_one_letter_code
_entity_poly.pdbx_strand_id
1 'polypeptide(L)'
;MPANAAAENALGTIGTVCWTVQLIPQIWKSWRTKSTEGLSEWLVLIWGFSGVTMGVYVIIEDLNIPLILQPHLFGALSYLSWAQCQHYERKRTRTVSVAMYAAVLVLSAGFEVGMIFAVKPAYNSGNTRPVQFFGIFSSVLIALALLPQYWEIYKHKEVVGISVMFMFVDMLGGVFSDLSLAFKTQFDVIAAITYSLVVVMDGVVLICAMILNPRARRRRKRLEESLGSDDTAVDGHASSSPVCHGSSLHLGRVERRSQHDGSESAPPQDHTKARENDGKERDIEKSPS
;
A
#
# COMPACT_ATOMS: atom_id res chain seq x y z
N MET A 1 34.50 -16.18 4.59
CA MET A 1 35.33 -15.16 5.25
C MET A 1 35.55 -15.59 6.70
N PRO A 2 36.57 -15.11 7.43
CA PRO A 2 36.66 -15.39 8.87
C PRO A 2 35.44 -14.79 9.59
N ALA A 3 34.93 -15.49 10.60
CA ALA A 3 33.80 -15.01 11.38
C ALA A 3 34.15 -13.69 12.09
N ASN A 4 33.25 -12.71 12.03
CA ASN A 4 33.45 -11.41 12.65
C ASN A 4 32.12 -10.86 13.16
N ALA A 5 31.87 -11.02 14.47
CA ALA A 5 30.63 -10.61 15.11
C ALA A 5 30.37 -9.10 15.01
N ALA A 6 31.42 -8.26 14.99
CA ALA A 6 31.24 -6.81 14.85
C ALA A 6 30.76 -6.44 13.43
N ALA A 7 31.36 -7.05 12.40
CA ALA A 7 30.94 -6.86 11.02
C ALA A 7 29.52 -7.41 10.78
N GLU A 8 29.25 -8.62 11.25
CA GLU A 8 27.93 -9.24 11.21
C GLU A 8 26.86 -8.31 11.83
N ASN A 9 27.02 -7.87 13.08
CA ASN A 9 26.03 -7.01 13.72
C ASN A 9 25.92 -5.62 13.05
N ALA A 10 27.03 -5.02 12.62
CA ALA A 10 26.99 -3.71 11.97
C ALA A 10 26.22 -3.77 10.65
N LEU A 11 26.52 -4.76 9.80
CA LEU A 11 25.87 -4.94 8.51
C LEU A 11 24.41 -5.35 8.67
N GLY A 12 24.12 -6.26 9.60
CA GLY A 12 22.74 -6.63 9.94
C GLY A 12 21.95 -5.40 10.40
N THR A 13 22.54 -4.52 11.21
CA THR A 13 21.90 -3.27 11.64
C THR A 13 21.58 -2.36 10.47
N ILE A 14 22.51 -2.18 9.53
CA ILE A 14 22.27 -1.37 8.32
C ILE A 14 21.11 -1.97 7.52
N GLY A 15 21.11 -3.29 7.29
CA GLY A 15 20.03 -3.99 6.60
C GLY A 15 18.67 -3.79 7.26
N THR A 16 18.61 -3.98 8.58
CA THR A 16 17.40 -3.78 9.39
C THR A 16 16.90 -2.33 9.32
N VAL A 17 17.80 -1.34 9.36
CA VAL A 17 17.44 0.07 9.23
C VAL A 17 16.87 0.36 7.84
N CYS A 18 17.48 -0.14 6.77
CA CYS A 18 16.97 0.01 5.40
C CYS A 18 15.52 -0.51 5.29
N TRP A 19 15.27 -1.76 5.69
CA TRP A 19 13.94 -2.36 5.63
C TRP A 19 12.92 -1.72 6.56
N THR A 20 13.34 -1.19 7.71
CA THR A 20 12.42 -0.48 8.61
C THR A 20 12.06 0.90 8.03
N VAL A 21 13.05 1.64 7.55
CA VAL A 21 12.86 3.01 7.08
C VAL A 21 12.09 3.06 5.77
N GLN A 22 12.17 2.04 4.91
CA GLN A 22 11.51 2.07 3.60
C GLN A 22 9.99 2.28 3.70
N LEU A 23 9.31 1.72 4.71
CA LEU A 23 7.85 1.84 4.84
C LEU A 23 7.42 3.19 5.41
N ILE A 24 8.32 3.91 6.10
CA ILE A 24 7.98 5.16 6.79
C ILE A 24 7.47 6.25 5.83
N PRO A 25 8.11 6.54 4.67
CA PRO A 25 7.59 7.51 3.72
C PRO A 25 6.16 7.21 3.25
N GLN A 26 5.84 5.94 3.01
CA GLN A 26 4.50 5.54 2.58
C GLN A 26 3.48 5.71 3.70
N ILE A 27 3.80 5.30 4.92
CA ILE A 27 2.95 5.49 6.11
C ILE A 27 2.69 6.97 6.36
N TRP A 28 3.74 7.79 6.26
CA TRP A 28 3.66 9.23 6.43
C TRP A 28 2.83 9.88 5.33
N LYS A 29 3.02 9.48 4.06
CA LYS A 29 2.21 9.95 2.92
C LYS A 29 0.74 9.64 3.12
N SER A 30 0.39 8.41 3.50
CA SER A 30 -0.99 8.00 3.79
C SER A 30 -1.60 8.85 4.91
N TRP A 31 -0.85 9.09 5.99
CA TRP A 31 -1.29 9.95 7.07
C TRP A 31 -1.44 11.42 6.63
N ARG A 32 -0.55 11.93 5.78
CA ARG A 32 -0.56 13.34 5.38
C ARG A 32 -1.67 13.66 4.38
N THR A 33 -1.89 12.74 3.44
CA THR A 33 -2.90 12.86 2.36
C THR A 33 -4.28 12.37 2.78
N LYS A 34 -4.38 11.60 3.87
CA LYS A 34 -5.61 10.93 4.33
C LYS A 34 -6.22 10.01 3.27
N SER A 35 -5.38 9.49 2.38
CA SER A 35 -5.74 8.57 1.31
C SER A 35 -4.66 7.49 1.18
N THR A 36 -5.08 6.28 0.86
CA THR A 36 -4.20 5.15 0.51
C THR A 36 -4.42 4.72 -0.94
N GLU A 37 -4.91 5.63 -1.79
CA GLU A 37 -5.13 5.36 -3.20
C GLU A 37 -3.83 4.87 -3.88
N GLY A 38 -3.92 3.75 -4.59
CA GLY A 38 -2.79 3.08 -5.23
C GLY A 38 -1.94 2.18 -4.31
N LEU A 39 -2.20 2.14 -3.00
CA LEU A 39 -1.56 1.18 -2.09
C LEU A 39 -2.40 -0.10 -2.00
N SER A 40 -1.80 -1.24 -2.37
CA SER A 40 -2.46 -2.55 -2.26
C SER A 40 -2.55 -3.01 -0.81
N GLU A 41 -3.76 -3.11 -0.26
CA GLU A 41 -4.01 -3.60 1.11
C GLU A 41 -3.52 -5.04 1.31
N TRP A 42 -3.67 -5.90 0.30
CA TRP A 42 -3.27 -7.30 0.39
C TRP A 42 -1.75 -7.47 0.40
N LEU A 43 -1.03 -6.64 -0.36
CA LEU A 43 0.43 -6.68 -0.40
C LEU A 43 1.01 -6.42 0.99
N VAL A 44 0.61 -5.31 1.64
CA VAL A 44 1.12 -4.96 2.96
C VAL A 44 0.64 -5.93 4.06
N LEU A 45 -0.52 -6.56 3.88
CA LEU A 45 -0.98 -7.61 4.81
C LEU A 45 -0.14 -8.89 4.70
N ILE A 46 0.14 -9.34 3.47
CA ILE A 46 0.96 -10.54 3.22
C ILE A 46 2.41 -10.31 3.66
N TRP A 47 2.96 -9.11 3.42
CA TRP A 47 4.26 -8.70 3.94
C TRP A 47 4.32 -8.75 5.47
N GLY A 48 3.29 -8.22 6.13
CA GLY A 48 3.16 -8.31 7.58
C GLY A 48 3.21 -9.76 8.08
N PHE A 49 2.40 -10.63 7.48
CA PHE A 49 2.32 -12.04 7.86
C PHE A 49 3.59 -12.83 7.52
N SER A 50 4.25 -12.51 6.40
CA SER A 50 5.54 -13.10 6.06
C SER A 50 6.59 -12.80 7.14
N GLY A 51 6.59 -11.56 7.67
CA GLY A 51 7.43 -11.19 8.82
C GLY A 51 7.24 -12.12 10.02
N VAL A 52 6.00 -12.49 10.34
CA VAL A 52 5.69 -13.43 11.44
C VAL A 52 6.32 -14.80 11.18
N THR A 53 6.18 -15.32 9.97
CA THR A 53 6.76 -16.63 9.61
C THR A 53 8.29 -16.58 9.58
N MET A 54 8.87 -15.47 9.14
CA MET A 54 10.31 -15.23 9.18
C MET A 54 10.80 -15.10 10.63
N GLY A 55 10.02 -14.48 11.52
CA GLY A 55 10.31 -14.34 12.95
C GLY A 55 10.55 -15.69 13.61
N VAL A 56 9.66 -16.67 13.37
CA VAL A 56 9.83 -18.06 13.83
C VAL A 56 11.18 -18.63 13.37
N TYR A 57 11.50 -18.43 12.09
CA TYR A 57 12.74 -18.94 11.50
C TYR A 57 13.99 -18.32 12.15
N VAL A 58 14.11 -16.98 12.13
CA VAL A 58 15.32 -16.27 12.56
C VAL A 58 15.56 -16.37 14.07
N ILE A 59 14.51 -16.51 14.88
CA ILE A 59 14.63 -16.72 16.34
C ILE A 59 15.19 -18.11 16.64
N ILE A 60 14.76 -19.15 15.90
CA ILE A 60 15.21 -20.53 16.17
C ILE A 60 16.61 -20.78 15.59
N GLU A 61 16.91 -20.23 14.41
CA GLU A 61 18.25 -20.27 13.79
C GLU A 61 19.28 -19.35 14.48
N ASP A 62 18.83 -18.57 15.48
CA ASP A 62 19.66 -17.70 16.30
C ASP A 62 20.56 -16.80 15.44
N LEU A 63 19.93 -16.02 14.56
CA LEU A 63 20.64 -15.00 13.79
C LEU A 63 21.08 -13.85 14.70
N ASN A 64 21.90 -12.93 14.20
CA ASN A 64 22.26 -11.75 14.97
C ASN A 64 21.01 -10.93 15.37
N ILE A 65 21.11 -10.19 16.48
CA ILE A 65 20.00 -9.42 17.04
C ILE A 65 19.32 -8.50 16.01
N PRO A 66 20.05 -7.79 15.12
CA PRO A 66 19.42 -6.98 14.10
C PRO A 66 18.50 -7.77 13.15
N LEU A 67 18.93 -8.93 12.66
CA LEU A 67 18.14 -9.76 11.74
C LEU A 67 16.99 -10.47 12.45
N ILE A 68 17.09 -10.69 13.76
CA ILE A 68 15.93 -11.13 14.57
C ILE A 68 14.90 -10.01 14.68
N LEU A 69 15.32 -8.77 14.97
CA LEU A 69 14.38 -7.64 15.13
C LEU A 69 13.72 -7.21 13.82
N GLN A 70 14.42 -7.36 12.71
CA GLN A 70 14.01 -6.93 11.38
C GLN A 70 12.59 -7.36 10.97
N PRO A 71 12.23 -8.66 10.94
CA PRO A 71 10.91 -9.09 10.48
C PRO A 71 9.78 -8.59 11.38
N HIS A 72 10.03 -8.39 12.68
CA HIS A 72 9.05 -7.84 13.62
C HIS A 72 8.78 -6.36 13.36
N LEU A 73 9.85 -5.56 13.17
CA LEU A 73 9.72 -4.13 12.87
C LEU A 73 9.05 -3.90 11.51
N PHE A 74 9.52 -4.61 10.49
CA PHE A 74 8.93 -4.55 9.15
C PHE A 74 7.47 -5.03 9.15
N GLY A 75 7.18 -6.12 9.85
CA GLY A 75 5.84 -6.68 9.95
C GLY A 75 4.86 -5.72 10.63
N ALA A 76 5.27 -5.10 11.74
CA ALA A 76 4.46 -4.11 12.44
C ALA A 76 4.16 -2.87 11.58
N LEU A 77 5.17 -2.34 10.86
CA LEU A 77 4.98 -1.22 9.94
C LEU A 77 4.08 -1.59 8.74
N SER A 78 4.16 -2.83 8.27
CA SER A 78 3.30 -3.35 7.21
C SER A 78 1.84 -3.45 7.68
N TYR A 79 1.61 -3.98 8.88
CA TYR A 79 0.28 -3.98 9.49
C TYR A 79 -0.26 -2.59 9.80
N LEU A 80 0.61 -1.64 10.16
CA LEU A 80 0.21 -0.24 10.33
C LEU A 80 -0.24 0.38 9.00
N SER A 81 0.49 0.10 7.92
CA SER A 81 0.12 0.50 6.57
C SER A 81 -1.22 -0.11 6.15
N TRP A 82 -1.43 -1.39 6.45
CA TRP A 82 -2.70 -2.07 6.22
C TRP A 82 -3.85 -1.43 7.01
N ALA A 83 -3.63 -1.08 8.28
CA ALA A 83 -4.61 -0.41 9.11
C ALA A 83 -4.97 0.98 8.55
N GLN A 84 -4.01 1.70 7.96
CA GLN A 84 -4.29 2.94 7.23
C GLN A 84 -5.20 2.69 6.02
N CYS A 85 -5.01 1.60 5.27
CA CYS A 85 -5.93 1.22 4.18
C CYS A 85 -7.35 0.98 4.70
N GLN A 86 -7.49 0.30 5.84
CA GLN A 86 -8.81 0.05 6.43
C GLN A 86 -9.50 1.35 6.87
N HIS A 87 -8.74 2.33 7.36
CA HIS A 87 -9.30 3.60 7.80
C HIS A 87 -9.62 4.55 6.63
N TYR A 88 -8.68 4.75 5.71
CA TYR A 88 -8.79 5.77 4.66
C TYR A 88 -9.56 5.28 3.42
N GLU A 89 -9.31 4.06 2.95
CA GLU A 89 -9.95 3.52 1.74
C GLU A 89 -11.30 2.87 2.06
N ARG A 90 -11.33 1.96 3.04
CA ARG A 90 -12.55 1.24 3.45
C ARG A 90 -13.49 2.08 4.32
N LYS A 91 -13.12 3.33 4.64
CA LYS A 91 -13.88 4.30 5.45
C LYS A 91 -14.33 3.75 6.82
N ARG A 92 -13.59 2.78 7.39
CA ARG A 92 -13.89 2.27 8.73
C ARG A 92 -13.54 3.33 9.78
N THR A 93 -14.24 3.29 10.91
CA THR A 93 -13.96 4.22 12.02
C THR A 93 -12.53 4.01 12.54
N ARG A 94 -11.97 5.07 13.13
CA ARG A 94 -10.59 5.03 13.68
C ARG A 94 -10.45 3.94 14.75
N THR A 95 -11.45 3.80 15.62
CA THR A 95 -11.46 2.77 16.68
C THR A 95 -11.42 1.37 16.11
N VAL A 96 -12.23 1.07 15.08
CA VAL A 96 -12.21 -0.24 14.41
C VAL A 96 -10.86 -0.50 13.77
N SER A 97 -10.28 0.49 13.08
CA SER A 97 -8.98 0.32 12.41
C SER A 97 -7.83 0.08 13.40
N VAL A 98 -7.83 0.78 14.54
CA VAL A 98 -6.88 0.56 15.63
C VAL A 98 -7.10 -0.80 16.29
N ALA A 99 -8.35 -1.20 16.54
CA ALA A 99 -8.67 -2.51 17.09
C ALA A 99 -8.23 -3.65 16.15
N MET A 100 -8.41 -3.49 14.84
CA MET A 100 -7.94 -4.47 13.84
C MET A 100 -6.42 -4.57 13.81
N TYR A 101 -5.71 -3.43 13.89
CA TYR A 101 -4.25 -3.41 13.99
C TYR A 101 -3.75 -4.11 15.26
N ALA A 102 -4.36 -3.81 16.42
CA ALA A 102 -4.01 -4.47 17.68
C ALA A 102 -4.32 -5.98 17.62
N ALA A 103 -5.48 -6.36 17.07
CA ALA A 103 -5.87 -7.76 16.93
C ALA A 103 -4.90 -8.54 16.03
N VAL A 104 -4.52 -7.99 14.86
CA VAL A 104 -3.58 -8.70 13.96
C VAL A 104 -2.20 -8.83 14.59
N LEU A 105 -1.73 -7.83 15.36
CA LEU A 105 -0.47 -7.93 16.11
C LEU A 105 -0.52 -9.00 17.19
N VAL A 106 -1.58 -9.03 18.01
CA VAL A 106 -1.72 -10.01 19.09
C VAL A 106 -1.85 -11.42 18.53
N LEU A 107 -2.65 -11.62 17.48
CA LEU A 107 -2.80 -12.91 16.82
C LEU A 107 -1.48 -13.38 16.18
N SER A 108 -0.75 -12.47 15.53
CA SER A 108 0.55 -12.76 14.92
C SER A 108 1.59 -13.14 15.97
N ALA A 109 1.71 -12.36 17.06
CA ALA A 109 2.63 -12.65 18.14
C ALA A 109 2.28 -13.97 18.85
N GLY A 110 0.99 -14.24 19.09
CA GLY A 110 0.53 -15.50 19.65
C GLY A 110 0.84 -16.69 18.74
N PHE A 111 0.64 -16.54 17.43
CA PHE A 111 0.99 -17.55 16.44
C PHE A 111 2.50 -17.81 16.40
N GLU A 112 3.33 -16.77 16.32
CA GLU A 112 4.78 -16.88 16.28
C GLU A 112 5.33 -17.56 17.54
N VAL A 113 4.92 -17.10 18.72
CA VAL A 113 5.30 -17.71 19.99
C VAL A 113 4.86 -19.16 20.05
N GLY A 114 3.61 -19.46 19.67
CA GLY A 114 3.09 -20.82 19.61
C GLY A 114 3.92 -21.73 18.70
N MET A 115 4.29 -21.24 17.52
CA MET A 115 5.13 -21.98 16.57
C MET A 115 6.56 -22.14 17.06
N ILE A 116 7.14 -21.16 17.73
CA ILE A 116 8.47 -21.29 18.36
C ILE A 116 8.45 -22.42 19.39
N PHE A 117 7.47 -22.44 20.30
CA PHE A 117 7.36 -23.52 21.29
C PHE A 117 7.07 -24.88 20.66
N ALA A 118 6.34 -24.94 19.55
CA ALA A 118 6.05 -26.18 18.84
C ALA A 118 7.28 -26.72 18.07
N VAL A 119 8.07 -25.84 17.45
CA VAL A 119 9.17 -26.21 16.54
C VAL A 119 10.49 -26.38 17.27
N LYS A 120 10.76 -25.56 18.29
CA LYS A 120 12.05 -25.55 19.00
C LYS A 120 12.46 -26.91 19.59
N PRO A 121 11.57 -27.74 20.16
CA PRO A 121 11.94 -29.09 20.62
C PRO A 121 12.42 -29.99 19.48
N ALA A 122 11.77 -29.94 18.32
CA ALA A 122 12.17 -30.71 17.15
C ALA A 122 13.53 -30.24 16.61
N TYR A 123 13.76 -28.92 16.57
CA TYR A 123 15.05 -28.35 16.20
C TYR A 123 16.18 -28.80 17.14
N ASN A 124 15.95 -28.74 18.45
CA ASN A 124 16.91 -29.19 19.46
C ASN A 124 17.21 -30.70 19.39
N SER A 125 16.26 -31.50 18.87
CA SER A 125 16.48 -32.93 18.58
C SER A 125 17.25 -33.19 17.28
N GLY A 126 17.66 -32.14 16.57
CA GLY A 126 18.40 -32.21 15.30
C GLY A 126 17.51 -32.19 14.05
N ASN A 127 16.19 -32.11 14.18
CA ASN A 127 15.28 -32.02 13.05
C ASN A 127 15.05 -30.55 12.65
N THR A 128 15.82 -30.08 11.67
CA THR A 128 15.76 -28.69 11.17
C THR A 128 14.62 -28.44 10.18
N ARG A 129 13.98 -29.49 9.66
CA ARG A 129 12.94 -29.37 8.60
C ARG A 129 11.79 -28.42 8.96
N PRO A 130 11.23 -28.44 10.19
CA PRO A 130 10.13 -27.54 10.51
C PRO A 130 10.57 -26.08 10.57
N VAL A 131 11.80 -25.79 11.00
CA VAL A 131 12.38 -24.44 10.95
C VAL A 131 12.56 -24.00 9.51
N GLN A 132 13.23 -24.82 8.69
CA GLN A 132 13.44 -24.55 7.26
C GLN A 132 12.13 -24.27 6.50
N PHE A 133 11.04 -24.98 6.85
CA PHE A 133 9.72 -24.71 6.30
C PHE A 133 9.30 -23.24 6.50
N PHE A 134 9.50 -22.68 7.70
CA PHE A 134 9.11 -21.29 7.98
C PHE A 134 9.91 -20.27 7.16
N GLY A 135 11.23 -20.47 7.00
CA GLY A 135 12.06 -19.60 6.17
C GLY A 135 11.68 -19.66 4.68
N ILE A 136 11.48 -20.87 4.15
CA ILE A 136 11.06 -21.07 2.75
C ILE A 136 9.65 -20.51 2.53
N PHE A 137 8.73 -20.77 3.45
CA PHE A 137 7.35 -20.30 3.36
C PHE A 137 7.28 -18.77 3.38
N SER A 138 8.06 -18.12 4.24
CA SER A 138 8.19 -16.65 4.26
C SER A 138 8.69 -16.10 2.92
N SER A 139 9.72 -16.73 2.33
CA SER A 139 10.26 -16.37 1.00
C SER A 139 9.18 -16.46 -0.08
N VAL A 140 8.40 -17.54 -0.08
CA VAL A 140 7.30 -17.74 -1.03
C VAL A 140 6.22 -16.67 -0.83
N LEU A 141 5.86 -16.33 0.40
CA LEU A 141 4.87 -15.27 0.68
C LEU A 141 5.32 -13.91 0.15
N ILE A 142 6.58 -13.52 0.36
CA ILE A 142 7.13 -12.26 -0.18
C ILE A 142 7.11 -12.29 -1.71
N ALA A 143 7.52 -13.41 -2.31
CA ALA A 143 7.51 -13.57 -3.76
C ALA A 143 6.10 -13.38 -4.34
N LEU A 144 5.10 -14.04 -3.74
CA LEU A 144 3.70 -13.95 -4.13
C LEU A 144 3.11 -12.55 -3.92
N ALA A 145 3.48 -11.87 -2.83
CA ALA A 145 3.01 -10.52 -2.53
C ALA A 145 3.39 -9.50 -3.62
N LEU A 146 4.53 -9.70 -4.29
CA LEU A 146 5.02 -8.83 -5.36
C LEU A 146 4.48 -9.20 -6.75
N LEU A 147 3.84 -10.36 -6.94
CA LEU A 147 3.34 -10.78 -8.26
C LEU A 147 2.39 -9.76 -8.92
N PRO A 148 1.42 -9.14 -8.21
CA PRO A 148 0.56 -8.13 -8.81
C PRO A 148 1.36 -6.95 -9.37
N GLN A 149 2.46 -6.59 -8.70
CA GLN A 149 3.33 -5.50 -9.14
C GLN A 149 4.04 -5.84 -10.46
N TYR A 150 4.57 -7.06 -10.59
CA TYR A 150 5.19 -7.49 -11.86
C TYR A 150 4.18 -7.50 -13.00
N TRP A 151 2.96 -7.93 -12.72
CA TRP A 151 1.87 -7.90 -13.69
C TRP A 151 1.54 -6.48 -14.14
N GLU A 152 1.46 -5.54 -13.20
CA GLU A 152 1.19 -4.13 -13.50
C GLU A 152 2.30 -3.52 -14.36
N ILE A 153 3.57 -3.76 -14.02
CA ILE A 153 4.73 -3.32 -14.82
C ILE A 153 4.65 -3.91 -16.23
N TYR A 154 4.33 -5.19 -16.35
CA TYR A 154 4.21 -5.86 -17.64
C TYR A 154 3.07 -5.28 -18.49
N LYS A 155 1.92 -4.99 -17.89
CA LYS A 155 0.74 -4.45 -18.56
C LYS A 155 0.91 -2.99 -18.98
N HIS A 156 1.39 -2.14 -18.07
CA HIS A 156 1.50 -0.70 -18.32
C HIS A 156 2.78 -0.29 -19.05
N LYS A 157 3.76 -1.19 -19.18
CA LYS A 157 5.09 -0.92 -19.78
C LYS A 157 5.77 0.30 -19.16
N GLU A 158 5.50 0.51 -17.87
CA GLU A 158 6.02 1.56 -17.01
C GLU A 158 5.88 1.08 -15.55
N VAL A 159 6.81 1.47 -14.69
CA VAL A 159 6.69 1.24 -13.25
C VAL A 159 5.86 2.37 -12.66
N VAL A 160 4.56 2.13 -12.56
CA VAL A 160 3.57 3.06 -11.96
C VAL A 160 3.35 2.68 -10.50
N GLY A 161 3.04 3.65 -9.65
CA GLY A 161 2.58 3.43 -8.27
C GLY A 161 3.66 3.20 -7.21
N ILE A 162 4.83 2.68 -7.56
CA ILE A 162 5.91 2.40 -6.60
C ILE A 162 7.09 3.37 -6.74
N SER A 163 7.62 3.83 -5.59
CA SER A 163 8.80 4.68 -5.53
C SER A 163 10.06 3.89 -5.88
N VAL A 164 10.80 4.33 -6.91
CA VAL A 164 12.10 3.73 -7.27
C VAL A 164 13.09 3.81 -6.10
N MET A 165 13.03 4.89 -5.31
CA MET A 165 13.87 5.05 -4.11
C MET A 165 13.49 4.06 -3.02
N PHE A 166 12.21 3.74 -2.88
CA PHE A 166 11.74 2.71 -1.95
C PHE A 166 12.35 1.35 -2.33
N MET A 167 12.20 0.93 -3.59
CA MET A 167 12.74 -0.36 -4.07
C MET A 167 14.26 -0.43 -3.97
N PHE A 168 14.95 0.69 -4.15
CA PHE A 168 16.41 0.74 -4.00
C PHE A 168 16.83 0.55 -2.55
N VAL A 169 16.15 1.19 -1.59
CA VAL A 169 16.42 1.00 -0.15
C VAL A 169 16.10 -0.43 0.29
N ASP A 170 15.03 -1.04 -0.24
CA ASP A 170 14.65 -2.44 0.00
C ASP A 170 15.73 -3.42 -0.46
N MET A 171 16.19 -3.25 -1.70
CA MET A 171 17.29 -4.03 -2.25
C MET A 171 18.58 -3.88 -1.42
N LEU A 172 18.90 -2.67 -0.95
CA LEU A 172 20.05 -2.46 -0.06
C LEU A 172 19.87 -3.19 1.27
N GLY A 173 18.66 -3.20 1.83
CA GLY A 173 18.31 -3.97 3.02
C GLY A 173 18.67 -5.45 2.88
N GLY A 174 18.31 -6.05 1.75
CA GLY A 174 18.66 -7.43 1.40
C GLY A 174 20.16 -7.64 1.25
N VAL A 175 20.87 -6.76 0.54
CA VAL A 175 22.33 -6.86 0.31
C VAL A 175 23.10 -6.79 1.62
N PHE A 176 22.76 -5.85 2.51
CA PHE A 176 23.46 -5.73 3.80
C PHE A 176 23.14 -6.89 4.74
N SER A 177 21.93 -7.45 4.66
CA SER A 177 21.55 -8.65 5.39
C SER A 177 22.34 -9.87 4.90
N ASP A 178 22.47 -10.08 3.58
CA ASP A 178 23.33 -11.13 3.03
C ASP A 178 24.80 -10.98 3.42
N LEU A 179 25.32 -9.74 3.38
CA LEU A 179 26.70 -9.48 3.77
C LEU A 179 26.92 -9.73 5.26
N SER A 180 25.93 -9.47 6.11
CA SER A 180 25.95 -9.84 7.53
C SER A 180 26.16 -11.35 7.72
N LEU A 181 25.43 -12.17 6.97
CA LEU A 181 25.55 -13.63 7.03
C LEU A 181 26.93 -14.14 6.60
N ALA A 182 27.60 -13.45 5.68
CA ALA A 182 28.95 -13.83 5.23
C ALA A 182 30.01 -13.80 6.35
N PHE A 183 29.73 -13.08 7.46
CA PHE A 183 30.57 -12.98 8.65
C PHE A 183 30.08 -13.84 9.83
N LYS A 184 28.96 -14.56 9.69
CA LYS A 184 28.48 -15.52 10.70
C LYS A 184 29.39 -16.75 10.75
N THR A 185 29.54 -17.35 11.93
CA THR A 185 30.37 -18.55 12.16
C THR A 185 29.88 -19.76 11.37
N GLN A 186 28.56 -19.97 11.34
CA GLN A 186 27.88 -20.98 10.54
C GLN A 186 27.02 -20.26 9.52
N PHE A 187 27.35 -20.45 8.24
CA PHE A 187 26.63 -19.79 7.16
C PHE A 187 25.23 -20.39 7.02
N ASP A 188 24.21 -19.55 7.20
CA ASP A 188 22.83 -19.95 7.02
C ASP A 188 22.41 -19.74 5.56
N VAL A 189 22.30 -20.86 4.84
CA VAL A 189 21.98 -20.88 3.41
C VAL A 189 20.52 -20.48 3.15
N ILE A 190 19.58 -20.82 4.05
CA ILE A 190 18.16 -20.54 3.83
C ILE A 190 17.87 -19.05 4.04
N ALA A 191 18.47 -18.44 5.06
CA ALA A 191 18.44 -17.00 5.25
C ALA A 191 19.06 -16.26 4.05
N ALA A 192 20.22 -16.71 3.58
CA ALA A 192 20.88 -16.12 2.42
C ALA A 192 20.01 -16.22 1.15
N ILE A 193 19.38 -17.37 0.90
CA ILE A 193 18.42 -17.52 -0.21
C ILE A 193 17.25 -16.55 -0.06
N THR A 194 16.70 -16.42 1.15
CA THR A 194 15.57 -15.53 1.44
C THR A 194 15.90 -14.07 1.13
N TYR A 195 17.06 -13.59 1.57
CA TYR A 195 17.48 -12.21 1.36
C TYR A 195 17.94 -11.95 -0.07
N SER A 196 18.69 -12.88 -0.66
CA SER A 196 19.06 -12.81 -2.08
C SER A 196 17.85 -12.82 -3.01
N LEU A 197 16.77 -13.54 -2.66
CA LEU A 197 15.52 -13.51 -3.42
C LEU A 197 14.95 -12.10 -3.47
N VAL A 198 14.89 -11.39 -2.34
CA VAL A 198 14.44 -9.99 -2.28
C VAL A 198 15.33 -9.12 -3.16
N VAL A 199 16.66 -9.24 -3.03
CA VAL A 199 17.62 -8.47 -3.83
C VAL A 199 17.41 -8.68 -5.34
N VAL A 200 17.22 -9.93 -5.77
CA VAL A 200 17.00 -10.25 -7.18
C VAL A 200 15.67 -9.69 -7.67
N MET A 201 14.60 -9.88 -6.89
CA MET A 201 13.28 -9.38 -7.24
C MET A 201 13.27 -7.86 -7.37
N ASP A 202 13.79 -7.14 -6.38
CA ASP A 202 13.84 -5.68 -6.42
C ASP A 202 14.78 -5.19 -7.52
N GLY A 203 15.90 -5.87 -7.74
CA GLY A 203 16.81 -5.61 -8.85
C GLY A 203 16.11 -5.68 -10.21
N VAL A 204 15.25 -6.69 -10.44
CA VAL A 204 14.44 -6.78 -11.67
C VAL A 204 13.50 -5.59 -11.80
N VAL A 205 12.81 -5.18 -10.72
CA VAL A 205 11.92 -4.02 -10.73
C VAL A 205 12.69 -2.72 -11.02
N LEU A 206 13.86 -2.53 -10.42
CA LEU A 206 14.73 -1.37 -10.66
C LEU A 206 15.23 -1.32 -12.10
N ILE A 207 15.66 -2.44 -12.67
CA ILE A 207 16.06 -2.53 -14.08
C ILE A 207 14.88 -2.16 -14.99
N CYS A 208 13.69 -2.71 -14.71
CA CYS A 208 12.46 -2.34 -15.40
C CYS A 208 12.17 -0.84 -15.28
N ALA A 209 12.30 -0.23 -14.10
CA ALA A 209 12.09 1.21 -13.90
C ALA A 209 13.09 2.05 -14.72
N MET A 210 14.37 1.68 -14.73
CA MET A 210 15.42 2.39 -15.47
C MET A 210 15.19 2.34 -16.99
N ILE A 211 14.63 1.25 -17.51
CA ILE A 211 14.40 1.09 -18.95
C ILE A 211 13.03 1.66 -19.37
N LEU A 212 11.97 1.33 -18.62
CA LEU A 212 10.58 1.61 -19.01
C LEU A 212 10.14 3.03 -18.69
N ASN A 213 10.53 3.61 -17.54
CA ASN A 213 10.06 4.94 -17.14
C ASN A 213 10.57 6.04 -18.08
N PRO A 214 11.87 6.07 -18.48
CA PRO A 214 12.34 7.05 -19.47
C PRO A 214 11.67 6.85 -20.84
N ARG A 215 11.39 5.60 -21.25
CA ARG A 215 10.69 5.30 -22.51
C ARG A 215 9.24 5.77 -22.47
N ALA A 216 8.53 5.55 -21.37
CA ALA A 216 7.16 6.04 -21.17
C ALA A 216 7.12 7.58 -21.15
N ARG A 217 8.07 8.24 -20.48
CA ARG A 217 8.18 9.71 -20.48
C ARG A 217 8.43 10.27 -21.89
N ARG A 218 9.27 9.62 -22.69
CA ARG A 218 9.49 10.00 -24.10
C ARG A 218 8.25 9.80 -24.96
N ARG A 219 7.47 8.72 -24.73
CA ARG A 219 6.20 8.48 -25.44
C ARG A 219 5.15 9.54 -25.13
N ARG A 220 4.99 9.93 -23.85
CA ARG A 220 4.07 11.01 -23.44
C ARG A 220 4.42 12.35 -24.08
N LYS A 221 5.70 12.74 -24.04
CA LYS A 221 6.16 13.97 -24.70
C LYS A 221 5.85 14.02 -26.20
N ARG A 222 6.09 12.91 -26.93
CA ARG A 222 5.79 12.85 -28.37
C ARG A 222 4.30 12.96 -28.67
N LEU A 223 3.45 12.39 -27.81
CA LEU A 223 2.00 12.48 -27.94
C LEU A 223 1.49 13.90 -27.67
N GLU A 224 2.02 14.56 -26.63
CA GLU A 224 1.74 15.96 -26.31
C GLU A 224 2.17 16.90 -27.45
N GLU A 225 3.36 16.68 -28.03
CA GLU A 225 3.85 17.43 -29.20
C GLU A 225 2.95 17.25 -30.42
N SER A 226 2.47 16.03 -30.71
CA SER A 226 1.55 15.79 -31.84
C SER A 226 0.17 16.41 -31.65
N LEU A 227 -0.35 16.43 -30.42
CA LEU A 227 -1.66 17.03 -30.12
C LEU A 227 -1.58 18.56 -30.20
N GLY A 228 -0.50 19.17 -29.71
CA GLY A 228 -0.29 20.61 -29.79
C GLY A 228 -0.05 21.15 -31.21
N SER A 229 0.48 20.32 -32.12
CA SER A 229 0.64 20.69 -33.54
C SER A 229 -0.67 20.67 -34.33
N ASP A 230 -1.62 19.80 -33.97
CA ASP A 230 -2.93 19.75 -34.64
C ASP A 230 -3.80 20.96 -34.25
N ASP A 231 -3.79 21.39 -32.98
CA ASP A 231 -4.54 22.57 -32.54
C ASP A 231 -4.03 23.87 -33.20
N THR A 232 -2.73 23.98 -33.47
CA THR A 232 -2.14 25.14 -34.16
C THR A 232 -2.35 25.13 -35.68
N ALA A 233 -2.60 23.96 -36.29
CA ALA A 233 -2.90 23.86 -37.71
C ALA A 233 -4.33 24.29 -38.07
N VAL A 234 -5.28 24.16 -37.13
CA VAL A 234 -6.69 24.56 -37.32
C VAL A 234 -6.86 26.09 -37.34
N ASP A 235 -6.05 26.84 -36.59
CA ASP A 235 -6.07 28.31 -36.59
C ASP A 235 -5.34 28.95 -37.81
N GLY A 236 -4.57 28.15 -38.56
CA GLY A 236 -3.78 28.62 -39.71
C GLY A 236 -4.50 28.63 -41.06
N HIS A 237 -5.78 28.22 -41.12
CA HIS A 237 -6.57 28.12 -42.36
C HIS A 237 -7.78 29.07 -42.43
N ALA A 238 -7.67 30.25 -41.81
CA ALA A 238 -8.63 31.35 -41.99
C ALA A 238 -8.00 32.53 -42.76
N SER A 239 -7.51 32.29 -43.98
CA SER A 239 -7.07 33.37 -44.87
C SER A 239 -7.14 32.91 -46.34
N SER A 240 -8.28 33.19 -46.96
CA SER A 240 -8.47 33.63 -48.35
C SER A 240 -9.73 33.00 -48.97
N SER A 241 -10.83 33.75 -48.94
CA SER A 241 -11.88 33.63 -49.95
C SER A 241 -12.52 35.00 -50.14
N PRO A 242 -12.63 35.49 -51.40
CA PRO A 242 -13.09 36.83 -51.68
C PRO A 242 -14.61 36.92 -51.58
N VAL A 243 -15.02 38.09 -51.10
CA VAL A 243 -16.37 38.65 -51.03
C VAL A 243 -17.18 38.36 -52.31
N CYS A 244 -18.38 37.80 -52.16
CA CYS A 244 -19.46 37.95 -53.13
C CYS A 244 -20.65 38.61 -52.45
N HIS A 245 -20.90 39.84 -52.88
CA HIS A 245 -22.03 40.69 -52.56
C HIS A 245 -23.30 40.13 -53.20
N GLY A 246 -24.39 40.01 -52.44
CA GLY A 246 -25.68 39.55 -52.93
C GLY A 246 -26.80 39.95 -51.99
N SER A 247 -27.27 41.18 -52.14
CA SER A 247 -28.40 41.77 -51.42
C SER A 247 -29.71 41.02 -51.68
N SER A 248 -30.51 40.79 -50.64
CA SER A 248 -31.92 41.22 -50.66
C SER A 248 -32.51 41.28 -49.26
N LEU A 249 -33.10 42.45 -48.97
CA LEU A 249 -33.91 42.77 -47.81
C LEU A 249 -35.11 41.81 -47.67
N HIS A 250 -35.43 41.40 -46.45
CA HIS A 250 -36.80 41.47 -45.96
C HIS A 250 -36.87 41.73 -44.46
N LEU A 251 -37.41 42.90 -44.15
CA LEU A 251 -37.76 43.45 -42.85
C LEU A 251 -39.08 42.82 -42.38
N GLY A 252 -39.20 42.43 -41.11
CA GLY A 252 -40.47 41.89 -40.59
C GLY A 252 -40.42 41.47 -39.12
N ARG A 253 -40.32 42.46 -38.23
CA ARG A 253 -40.54 42.36 -36.78
C ARG A 253 -41.98 41.95 -36.49
N VAL A 254 -42.20 40.89 -35.68
CA VAL A 254 -43.47 40.66 -34.98
C VAL A 254 -43.20 40.27 -33.52
N GLU A 255 -43.94 40.95 -32.65
CA GLU A 255 -43.91 40.97 -31.20
C GLU A 255 -44.15 39.62 -30.50
N ARG A 256 -43.52 39.52 -29.32
CA ARG A 256 -43.94 38.64 -28.21
C ARG A 256 -45.07 39.30 -27.42
N ARG A 257 -46.18 38.58 -27.22
CA ARG A 257 -47.11 38.71 -26.07
C ARG A 257 -47.97 37.44 -25.98
N SER A 258 -47.76 36.54 -25.01
CA SER A 258 -48.29 36.48 -23.63
C SER A 258 -49.65 35.79 -23.49
N GLN A 259 -49.75 34.91 -22.47
CA GLN A 259 -50.95 34.46 -21.71
C GLN A 259 -51.91 33.50 -22.46
N HIS A 260 -52.65 32.58 -21.84
CA HIS A 260 -53.08 32.27 -20.46
C HIS A 260 -53.53 30.78 -20.46
N ASP A 261 -53.37 29.97 -19.42
CA ASP A 261 -54.30 29.74 -18.30
C ASP A 261 -53.52 28.93 -17.23
N GLY A 262 -53.50 29.24 -15.92
CA GLY A 262 -54.57 29.72 -15.03
C GLY A 262 -55.40 28.50 -14.60
N SER A 263 -55.32 27.96 -13.37
CA SER A 263 -55.83 28.52 -12.11
C SER A 263 -55.28 27.70 -10.92
N GLU A 264 -54.63 28.28 -9.90
CA GLU A 264 -55.21 28.84 -8.64
C GLU A 264 -55.76 27.75 -7.69
N SER A 265 -55.56 27.76 -6.35
CA SER A 265 -55.34 28.86 -5.41
C SER A 265 -54.91 28.32 -4.01
N ALA A 266 -54.30 29.19 -3.19
CA ALA A 266 -53.97 29.00 -1.76
C ALA A 266 -55.02 29.70 -0.84
N PRO A 267 -54.75 30.03 0.44
CA PRO A 267 -54.63 29.26 1.71
C PRO A 267 -55.73 29.71 2.74
N PRO A 268 -55.69 29.47 4.09
CA PRO A 268 -54.84 30.21 5.06
C PRO A 268 -54.42 29.45 6.36
N GLN A 269 -53.66 30.15 7.22
CA GLN A 269 -53.11 29.76 8.54
C GLN A 269 -54.16 29.70 9.67
N ASP A 270 -53.95 28.91 10.75
CA ASP A 270 -53.47 29.35 12.09
C ASP A 270 -53.81 28.39 13.26
N HIS A 271 -52.96 28.44 14.31
CA HIS A 271 -53.16 28.20 15.75
C HIS A 271 -53.19 26.79 16.42
N THR A 272 -52.08 26.52 17.15
CA THR A 272 -52.00 26.43 18.65
C THR A 272 -52.42 25.15 19.42
N LYS A 273 -51.42 24.61 20.17
CA LYS A 273 -51.43 23.93 21.51
C LYS A 273 -51.99 22.50 21.72
N ALA A 274 -51.05 21.65 22.17
CA ALA A 274 -50.95 21.00 23.49
C ALA A 274 -51.63 19.63 23.80
N ARG A 275 -50.84 18.86 24.58
CA ARG A 275 -51.14 17.83 25.60
C ARG A 275 -51.32 16.36 25.15
N GLU A 276 -50.42 15.51 25.64
CA GLU A 276 -50.63 14.43 26.66
C GLU A 276 -51.14 13.14 25.97
N ASN A 277 -50.77 11.90 26.30
CA ASN A 277 -50.18 11.31 27.49
C ASN A 277 -49.72 9.86 27.17
N ASP A 278 -49.22 9.18 28.21
CA ASP A 278 -49.00 7.74 28.40
C ASP A 278 -47.64 7.18 27.92
N GLY A 279 -46.72 6.72 28.76
CA GLY A 279 -46.76 6.39 30.19
C GLY A 279 -46.68 4.88 30.40
N LYS A 280 -45.47 4.36 30.70
CA LYS A 280 -45.20 3.34 31.76
C LYS A 280 -43.74 2.87 31.74
N GLU A 281 -42.97 3.41 32.68
CA GLU A 281 -41.97 2.65 33.43
C GLU A 281 -42.70 1.84 34.52
N ARG A 282 -42.31 0.57 34.69
CA ARG A 282 -42.47 -0.20 35.93
C ARG A 282 -41.32 -1.19 36.05
N ASP A 283 -40.43 -0.86 36.99
CA ASP A 283 -39.92 -1.66 38.12
C ASP A 283 -39.42 -3.10 37.91
N ILE A 284 -38.25 -3.38 38.50
CA ILE A 284 -37.98 -4.35 39.62
C ILE A 284 -36.46 -4.63 39.62
N GLU A 285 -35.67 -4.00 40.50
CA GLU A 285 -35.28 -4.48 41.85
C GLU A 285 -34.01 -5.34 41.84
N LYS A 286 -32.92 -4.85 42.47
CA LYS A 286 -32.38 -5.45 43.71
C LYS A 286 -31.16 -4.69 44.26
N SER A 287 -31.25 -4.47 45.57
CA SER A 287 -30.32 -3.82 46.50
C SER A 287 -29.09 -4.69 46.86
N PRO A 288 -28.12 -4.17 47.62
CA PRO A 288 -26.73 -4.60 47.60
C PRO A 288 -26.39 -5.66 48.66
N SER A 289 -25.30 -6.39 48.39
CA SER A 289 -24.34 -6.98 49.35
C SER A 289 -23.05 -7.28 48.60
#